data_AF-A0A9D9SAQ3-F1
#
_entry.id   AF-A0A9D9SAQ3-F1
#
_cell.length_a   1.000
_cell.length_b   1.000
_cell.length_c   1.000
_cell.angle_alpha   90.00
_cell.angle_beta   90.00
_cell.angle_gamma   90.00
#
_symmetry.space_group_name_H-M   'P 1'
#
loop_
_entity.id
_entity.type
_entity.pdbx_description
1 polymer ?
#
loop_
_entity_poly.entity_id
_entity_poly.type
_entity_poly.pdbx_seq_one_letter_code
_entity_poly.pdbx_strand_id
1 'polypeptide(L)'
;MKSNRMKFIAILFFVLPVLAVTVFKVSPVTVAANSPEDPAVTYKAKCAMCHTANAGKAFDATKADADLVQIILKGKKGEKPPAMPAYEGKITEADAAALVTYMKSLRAAAN
;
A
#
# COMPACT_ATOMS: atom_id res chain seq x y z
N MET A 1 -37.18 20.50 44.79
CA MET A 1 -35.73 20.79 44.67
C MET A 1 -35.54 22.26 44.30
N LYS A 2 -34.74 23.02 45.07
CA LYS A 2 -34.55 24.48 44.90
C LYS A 2 -33.86 24.77 43.56
N SER A 3 -34.44 25.66 42.73
CA SER A 3 -34.07 25.93 41.33
C SER A 3 -32.56 26.14 41.08
N ASN A 4 -31.79 26.61 42.07
CA ASN A 4 -30.33 26.67 42.00
C ASN A 4 -29.65 25.30 41.88
N ARG A 5 -30.16 24.25 42.54
CA ARG A 5 -29.60 22.90 42.49
C ARG A 5 -29.76 22.25 41.11
N MET A 6 -30.87 22.54 40.41
CA MET A 6 -31.12 22.05 39.04
C MET A 6 -30.14 22.68 38.03
N LYS A 7 -29.83 23.97 38.19
CA LYS A 7 -28.86 24.70 37.35
C LYS A 7 -27.43 24.16 37.52
N PHE A 8 -27.03 23.88 38.76
CA PHE A 8 -25.71 23.27 39.04
C PHE A 8 -25.57 21.85 38.47
N ILE A 9 -26.63 21.03 38.53
CA ILE A 9 -26.63 19.67 37.95
C ILE A 9 -26.56 19.70 36.42
N ALA A 10 -27.27 20.64 35.78
CA ALA A 10 -27.25 20.82 34.33
C ALA A 10 -25.88 21.29 33.80
N ILE A 11 -25.19 22.19 34.53
CA ILE A 11 -23.83 22.64 34.18
C ILE A 11 -22.84 21.48 34.34
N LEU A 12 -22.97 20.66 35.38
CA LEU A 12 -22.11 19.50 35.62
C LEU A 12 -22.24 18.44 34.50
N PHE A 13 -23.47 18.20 34.00
CA PHE A 13 -23.70 17.25 32.90
C PHE A 13 -23.10 17.71 31.56
N PHE A 14 -22.96 19.01 31.34
CA PHE A 14 -22.40 19.56 30.09
C PHE A 14 -20.88 19.77 30.16
N VAL A 15 -20.33 20.08 31.34
CA VAL A 15 -18.89 20.34 31.52
C VAL A 15 -18.09 19.05 31.66
N LEU A 16 -18.66 18.00 32.26
CA LEU A 16 -17.97 16.71 32.44
C LEU A 16 -17.54 16.03 31.12
N PRO A 17 -18.37 15.94 30.07
CA PRO A 17 -17.93 15.36 28.80
C PRO A 17 -16.93 16.24 28.05
N VAL A 18 -17.02 17.58 28.18
CA VAL A 18 -16.07 18.52 27.55
C VAL A 18 -14.69 18.42 28.19
N LEU A 19 -14.61 18.26 29.51
CA LEU A 19 -13.34 18.06 30.21
C LEU A 19 -12.70 16.70 29.85
N ALA A 20 -13.51 15.66 29.65
CA ALA A 20 -13.03 14.31 29.30
C ALA A 20 -12.34 14.24 27.92
N VAL A 21 -12.71 15.09 26.96
CA VAL A 21 -12.09 15.13 25.62
C VAL A 21 -10.67 15.72 25.67
N THR A 22 -10.35 16.57 26.65
CA THR A 22 -9.03 17.23 26.74
C THR A 22 -7.89 16.30 27.18
N VAL A 23 -8.20 15.08 27.62
CA VAL A 23 -7.21 14.10 28.13
C VAL A 23 -6.75 13.11 27.05
N PHE A 24 -7.38 13.12 25.87
CA PHE A 24 -6.95 12.29 24.73
C PHE A 24 -5.68 12.88 24.12
N LYS A 25 -4.52 12.38 24.55
CA LYS A 25 -3.27 12.56 23.84
C LYS A 25 -3.35 11.79 22.52
N VAL A 26 -3.73 12.48 21.45
CA VAL A 26 -3.52 12.01 20.08
C VAL A 26 -2.03 11.99 19.82
N SER A 27 -1.41 10.82 19.96
CA SER A 27 -0.08 10.59 19.40
C SER A 27 -0.19 10.83 17.89
N PRO A 28 0.64 11.69 17.29
CA PRO A 28 0.69 11.78 15.85
C PRO A 28 1.09 10.41 15.33
N VAL A 29 0.19 9.77 14.58
CA VAL A 29 0.56 8.65 13.71
C VAL A 29 1.48 9.27 12.67
N THR A 30 2.78 9.12 12.88
CA THR A 30 3.76 9.28 11.83
C THR A 30 3.45 8.21 10.80
N VAL A 31 2.72 8.57 9.74
CA VAL A 31 2.72 7.81 8.50
C VAL A 31 4.17 7.84 8.03
N ALA A 32 4.88 6.74 8.26
CA ALA A 32 6.21 6.57 7.69
C ALA A 32 6.08 6.79 6.19
N ALA A 33 6.81 7.79 5.67
CA ALA A 33 6.93 7.95 4.24
C ALA A 33 7.46 6.63 3.66
N ASN A 34 6.62 5.95 2.87
CA ASN A 34 6.90 4.79 2.04
C ASN A 34 8.21 4.06 2.37
N SER A 35 8.21 3.27 3.45
CA SER A 35 9.18 2.18 3.54
C SER A 35 8.98 1.31 2.29
N PRO A 36 10.05 0.86 1.60
CA PRO A 36 9.90 0.00 0.43
C PRO A 36 9.03 -1.19 0.82
N GLU A 37 7.89 -1.28 0.16
CA GLU A 37 6.88 -2.28 0.45
C GLU A 37 7.41 -3.65 0.02
N ASP A 38 7.19 -4.67 0.87
CA ASP A 38 7.73 -6.01 0.64
C ASP A 38 7.33 -6.49 -0.79
N PRO A 39 8.30 -6.75 -1.69
CA PRO A 39 8.01 -7.10 -3.06
C PRO A 39 7.22 -8.42 -3.16
N ALA A 40 7.32 -9.32 -2.18
CA ALA A 40 6.52 -10.54 -2.15
C ALA A 40 5.04 -10.27 -1.90
N VAL A 41 4.74 -9.33 -0.98
CA VAL A 41 3.37 -8.90 -0.68
C VAL A 41 2.78 -8.18 -1.88
N THR A 42 3.51 -7.23 -2.46
CA THR A 42 3.05 -6.46 -3.62
C THR A 42 2.87 -7.35 -4.84
N TYR A 43 3.80 -8.28 -5.09
CA TYR A 43 3.67 -9.26 -6.17
C TYR A 43 2.41 -10.12 -6.03
N LYS A 44 2.19 -10.69 -4.83
CA LYS A 44 1.01 -11.51 -4.56
C LYS A 44 -0.29 -10.73 -4.75
N ALA A 45 -0.32 -9.47 -4.30
CA ALA A 45 -1.52 -8.64 -4.34
C ALA A 45 -1.81 -8.06 -5.74
N LYS A 46 -0.78 -7.74 -6.52
CA LYS A 46 -0.92 -6.91 -7.73
C LYS A 46 -0.50 -7.59 -9.03
N CYS A 47 0.41 -8.58 -8.98
CA CYS A 47 1.07 -9.11 -10.17
C CYS A 47 0.72 -10.58 -10.45
N ALA A 48 0.63 -11.40 -9.40
CA ALA A 48 0.52 -12.85 -9.49
C ALA A 48 -0.73 -13.35 -10.24
N MET A 49 -1.81 -12.54 -10.26
CA MET A 49 -3.03 -12.89 -11.00
C MET A 49 -2.78 -13.02 -12.52
N CYS A 50 -1.87 -12.24 -13.09
CA CYS A 50 -1.55 -12.29 -14.52
C CYS A 50 -0.23 -13.01 -14.82
N HIS A 51 0.71 -12.97 -13.88
CA HIS A 51 2.07 -13.51 -14.01
C HIS A 51 2.27 -14.88 -13.35
N THR A 52 1.18 -15.48 -12.83
CA THR A 52 1.16 -16.71 -12.00
C THR A 52 1.94 -16.55 -10.69
N ALA A 53 1.93 -17.55 -9.80
CA ALA A 53 2.64 -17.45 -8.52
C ALA A 53 4.17 -17.51 -8.65
N ASN A 54 4.67 -18.06 -9.76
CA ASN A 54 6.08 -18.33 -10.02
C ASN A 54 6.69 -17.44 -11.11
N ALA A 55 6.04 -16.32 -11.47
CA ALA A 55 6.44 -15.47 -12.59
C ALA A 55 6.59 -16.23 -13.93
N GLY A 56 5.83 -17.31 -14.11
CA GLY A 56 5.96 -18.20 -15.27
C GLY A 56 5.35 -17.63 -16.54
N LYS A 57 4.34 -16.76 -16.40
CA LYS A 57 3.57 -16.21 -17.53
C LYS A 57 3.93 -14.75 -17.81
N ALA A 58 4.06 -14.43 -19.10
CA ALA A 58 4.20 -13.05 -19.61
C ALA A 58 5.33 -12.22 -18.96
N PHE A 59 6.34 -12.90 -18.41
CA PHE A 59 7.53 -12.29 -17.84
C PHE A 59 8.76 -12.80 -18.60
N ASP A 60 9.54 -11.87 -19.11
CA ASP A 60 10.74 -12.13 -19.90
C ASP A 60 11.98 -11.73 -19.08
N ALA A 61 12.52 -12.70 -18.34
CA ALA A 61 13.64 -12.49 -17.43
C ALA A 61 14.97 -12.17 -18.14
N THR A 62 15.06 -12.32 -19.48
CA THR A 62 16.29 -12.05 -20.24
C THR A 62 16.47 -10.57 -20.58
N LYS A 63 15.44 -9.75 -20.37
CA LYS A 63 15.53 -8.29 -20.54
C LYS A 63 16.39 -7.65 -19.47
N ALA A 64 16.93 -6.48 -19.80
CA ALA A 64 17.63 -5.64 -18.84
C ALA A 64 16.69 -5.20 -17.71
N ASP A 65 17.22 -5.10 -16.48
CA ASP A 65 16.41 -4.72 -15.31
C ASP A 65 15.76 -3.36 -15.49
N ALA A 66 16.49 -2.40 -16.06
CA ALA A 66 15.97 -1.07 -16.36
C ALA A 66 14.75 -1.13 -17.31
N ASP A 67 14.77 -2.00 -18.33
CA ASP A 67 13.63 -2.16 -19.23
C ASP A 67 12.44 -2.78 -18.51
N LEU A 68 12.68 -3.76 -17.64
CA LEU A 68 11.64 -4.41 -16.85
C LEU A 68 11.00 -3.44 -15.85
N VAL A 69 11.80 -2.60 -15.20
CA VAL A 69 11.33 -1.50 -14.34
C VAL A 69 10.46 -0.54 -15.12
N GLN A 70 10.90 -0.08 -16.28
CA GLN A 70 10.11 0.82 -17.13
C GLN A 70 8.80 0.18 -17.59
N ILE A 71 8.79 -1.13 -17.88
CA ILE A 71 7.58 -1.89 -18.21
C ILE A 71 6.61 -1.94 -17.02
N ILE A 72 7.09 -2.12 -15.79
CA ILE A 72 6.24 -2.07 -14.59
C ILE A 72 5.62 -0.69 -14.42
N LEU A 73 6.43 0.37 -14.53
CA LEU A 73 5.96 1.73 -14.32
C LEU A 73 4.98 2.16 -15.41
N LYS A 74 5.34 1.99 -16.69
CA LYS A 74 4.55 2.48 -17.83
C LYS A 74 3.48 1.49 -18.30
N GLY A 75 3.50 0.25 -17.81
CA GLY A 75 2.69 -0.83 -18.34
C GLY A 75 3.14 -1.28 -19.73
N LYS A 76 2.48 -2.31 -20.26
CA LYS A 76 2.77 -2.83 -21.61
C LYS A 76 1.49 -3.27 -22.28
N LYS A 77 1.21 -2.70 -23.46
CA LYS A 77 0.17 -3.20 -24.35
C LYS A 77 0.63 -4.55 -24.90
N GLY A 78 -0.10 -5.60 -24.56
CA GLY A 78 0.07 -6.92 -25.17
C GLY A 78 -0.73 -7.03 -26.48
N GLU A 79 -0.40 -8.02 -27.31
CA GLU A 79 -1.19 -8.35 -28.51
C GLU A 79 -2.59 -8.85 -28.17
N LYS A 80 -2.76 -9.47 -26.99
CA LYS A 80 -4.02 -10.01 -26.52
C LYS A 80 -4.38 -9.40 -25.16
N PRO A 81 -5.63 -8.98 -24.95
CA PRO A 81 -6.07 -8.51 -23.64
C PRO A 81 -6.01 -9.64 -22.58
N PRO A 82 -5.83 -9.31 -21.29
CA PRO A 82 -5.63 -7.96 -20.75
C PRO A 82 -4.20 -7.43 -20.97
N ALA A 83 -4.07 -6.13 -21.25
CA ALA A 83 -2.79 -5.43 -21.26
C ALA A 83 -2.23 -5.31 -19.84
N MET A 84 -0.91 -5.25 -19.70
CA MET A 84 -0.27 -5.00 -18.41
C MET A 84 -0.50 -3.54 -18.00
N PRO A 85 -1.12 -3.26 -16.84
CA PRO A 85 -1.41 -1.91 -16.40
C PRO A 85 -0.13 -1.16 -15.99
N ALA A 86 -0.19 0.17 -16.03
CA ALA A 86 0.84 1.05 -15.51
C ALA A 86 0.75 1.19 -13.99
N TYR A 87 1.90 1.16 -13.32
CA TYR A 87 2.05 1.38 -11.87
C TYR A 87 2.79 2.68 -11.52
N GLU A 88 3.17 3.48 -12.51
CA GLU A 88 3.68 4.83 -12.31
C GLU A 88 2.71 5.66 -11.44
N GLY A 89 3.26 6.36 -10.45
CA GLY A 89 2.50 7.11 -9.44
C GLY A 89 1.82 6.24 -8.38
N LYS A 90 1.84 4.91 -8.49
CA LYS A 90 1.33 3.97 -7.47
C LYS A 90 2.44 3.33 -6.64
N ILE A 91 3.59 3.10 -7.26
CA ILE A 91 4.80 2.57 -6.62
C ILE A 91 6.00 3.42 -7.03
N THR A 92 7.08 3.35 -6.26
CA THR A 92 8.33 4.03 -6.61
C THR A 92 9.15 3.22 -7.62
N GLU A 93 10.13 3.85 -8.25
CA GLU A 93 11.09 3.15 -9.12
C GLU A 93 11.90 2.08 -8.35
N ALA A 94 12.21 2.35 -7.07
CA ALA A 94 12.87 1.40 -6.20
C ALA A 94 11.99 0.16 -5.92
N ASP A 95 10.69 0.35 -5.69
CA ASP A 95 9.75 -0.77 -5.51
C ASP A 95 9.61 -1.59 -6.79
N ALA A 96 9.58 -0.92 -7.97
CA ALA A 96 9.58 -1.59 -9.25
C ALA A 96 10.86 -2.44 -9.45
N ALA A 97 12.04 -1.92 -9.08
CA ALA A 97 13.29 -2.67 -9.14
C ALA A 97 13.31 -3.87 -8.18
N ALA A 98 12.77 -3.70 -6.97
CA ALA A 98 12.61 -4.79 -6.01
C ALA A 98 11.68 -5.88 -6.55
N LEU A 99 10.58 -5.50 -7.22
CA LEU A 99 9.66 -6.44 -7.88
C LEU A 99 10.34 -7.20 -9.02
N VAL A 100 11.15 -6.55 -9.86
CA VAL A 100 11.91 -7.24 -10.92
C VAL A 100 12.83 -8.30 -10.32
N THR A 101 13.57 -7.94 -9.28
CA THR A 101 14.48 -8.84 -8.56
C THR A 101 13.73 -10.06 -8.01
N TYR A 102 12.60 -9.81 -7.35
CA TYR A 102 11.75 -10.86 -6.80
C TYR A 102 11.14 -11.77 -7.88
N MET A 103 10.67 -11.20 -8.99
CA MET A 103 10.15 -11.99 -10.11
C MET A 103 11.21 -12.88 -10.73
N LYS A 104 12.45 -12.40 -10.85
CA LYS A 104 13.58 -13.23 -11.31
C LYS A 104 13.89 -14.36 -10.35
N SER A 105 13.88 -14.13 -9.03
CA SER A 105 14.11 -15.20 -8.06
C SER A 105 13.01 -16.26 -8.09
N LEU A 106 11.75 -15.86 -8.28
CA LEU A 106 10.63 -16.81 -8.47
C LEU A 106 10.79 -17.68 -9.72
N ARG A 107 11.22 -17.06 -10.83
CA ARG A 107 11.47 -17.76 -12.10
C ARG A 107 12.63 -18.74 -11.99
N ALA A 108 13.70 -18.37 -11.27
CA ALA A 108 14.85 -19.23 -11.03
C ALA A 108 14.49 -20.42 -10.13
N ALA A 109 13.68 -20.21 -9.10
CA ALA A 109 13.25 -21.28 -8.19
C ALA A 109 12.22 -22.26 -8.80
N ALA A 110 11.62 -21.91 -9.94
CA ALA A 110 10.62 -22.72 -10.62
C ALA A 110 11.16 -23.52 -11.83
N ASN A 111 12.44 -23.37 -12.16
CA ASN A 111 13.17 -24.19 -13.13
C ASN A 111 14.13 -25.13 -12.39
#